data_AF-C3NKP7-F1
#
_entry.id   AF-C3NKP7-F1
#
_cell.length_a   1.000
_cell.length_b   1.000
_cell.length_c   1.000
_cell.angle_alpha   90.00
_cell.angle_beta   90.00
_cell.angle_gamma   90.00
#
_symmetry.space_group_name_H-M   'P 1'
#
loop_
_entity.id
_entity.type
_entity.pdbx_description
1 polymer ?
#
loop_
_entity_poly.entity_id
_entity_poly.type
_entity_poly.pdbx_seq_one_letter_code
_entity_poly.pdbx_strand_id
1 'polypeptide(L)'
;MSLEEEIKKVLLNNPSILVDVLTAKPEIVYQVLARITPWQNLATKQDIERLDRTINEIKNTMATKQDIERLDKEIEETKKIMATKQELEEIKNVMATKEDLKGMATKEDLKTMATKEDLKGMATKEDLKTMATKEDLKRLETIITGLGARWGIMNEDSFRQGIGELLSNSGWKVSREVLYDRSGYVYDEPSDVEYDIVIKDGSVILVEITSSLKRGDLPTIKRKKEFYEKVKNIKVNLVYVVTPFIHDRYPERVKAMAKDMGIEIIYPSS
;
A
#
# COMPACT_ATOMS: atom_id res chain seq x y z
N MET A 1 -59.99 49.10 75.88
CA MET A 1 -59.40 47.99 75.11
C MET A 1 -60.54 47.06 74.77
N SER A 2 -60.72 46.68 73.51
CA SER A 2 -61.81 45.77 73.14
C SER A 2 -61.49 44.36 73.63
N LEU A 3 -62.53 43.54 73.86
CA LEU A 3 -62.36 42.13 74.21
C LEU A 3 -61.50 41.39 73.17
N GLU A 4 -61.59 41.79 71.89
CA GLU A 4 -60.80 41.24 70.81
C GLU A 4 -59.30 41.56 70.94
N GLU A 5 -58.95 42.78 71.33
CA GLU A 5 -57.56 43.20 71.55
C GLU A 5 -56.94 42.44 72.74
N GLU A 6 -57.73 42.20 73.78
CA GLU A 6 -57.30 41.45 74.96
C GLU A 6 -57.07 39.97 74.64
N ILE A 7 -57.99 39.34 73.88
CA ILE A 7 -57.83 37.96 73.39
C ILE A 7 -56.60 37.83 72.50
N LYS A 8 -56.38 38.76 71.55
CA LYS A 8 -55.18 38.74 70.70
C LYS A 8 -53.91 38.83 71.53
N LYS A 9 -53.87 39.69 72.55
CA LYS A 9 -52.72 39.84 73.43
C LYS A 9 -52.44 38.56 74.23
N VAL A 10 -53.47 37.89 74.74
CA VAL A 10 -53.34 36.60 75.44
C VAL A 10 -52.79 35.51 74.52
N LEU A 11 -53.33 35.39 73.30
CA LEU A 11 -52.90 34.38 72.33
C LEU A 11 -51.46 34.60 71.85
N LEU A 12 -51.04 35.86 71.68
CA LEU A 12 -49.67 36.20 71.29
C LEU A 12 -48.66 35.92 72.41
N ASN A 13 -49.03 36.20 73.66
CA ASN A 13 -48.16 35.97 74.81
C ASN A 13 -48.09 34.50 75.22
N ASN A 14 -49.10 33.68 74.88
CA ASN A 14 -49.10 32.25 75.18
C ASN A 14 -49.62 31.41 74.00
N PRO A 15 -48.77 31.13 72.99
CA PRO A 15 -49.15 30.38 71.79
C PRO A 15 -49.56 28.92 72.06
N SER A 16 -49.20 28.35 73.21
CA SER A 16 -49.58 26.98 73.58
C SER A 16 -51.10 26.77 73.62
N ILE A 17 -51.85 27.82 73.94
CA ILE A 17 -53.32 27.80 73.93
C ILE A 17 -53.85 27.48 72.52
N LEU A 18 -53.21 28.01 71.47
CA LEU A 18 -53.58 27.67 70.10
C LEU A 18 -53.26 26.21 69.78
N VAL A 19 -52.14 25.69 70.28
CA VAL A 19 -51.77 24.28 70.09
C VAL A 19 -52.81 23.35 70.73
N ASP A 20 -53.23 23.65 71.95
CA ASP A 20 -54.25 22.86 72.66
C ASP A 20 -55.61 22.92 71.95
N VAL A 21 -56.02 24.11 71.50
CA VAL A 21 -57.28 24.29 70.74
C VAL A 21 -57.25 23.54 69.41
N LEU A 22 -56.14 23.62 68.66
CA LEU A 22 -55.99 22.92 67.38
C LEU A 22 -55.86 21.41 67.57
N THR A 23 -55.30 20.94 68.68
CA THR A 23 -55.23 19.51 69.00
C THR A 23 -56.59 18.95 69.39
N ALA A 24 -57.38 19.71 70.16
CA ALA A 24 -58.73 19.31 70.56
C ALA A 24 -59.76 19.40 69.41
N LYS A 25 -59.53 20.28 68.44
CA LYS A 25 -60.39 20.48 67.26
C LYS A 25 -59.56 20.59 65.97
N PRO A 26 -58.99 19.47 65.50
CA PRO A 26 -58.13 19.46 64.30
C PRO A 26 -58.88 19.85 63.03
N GLU A 27 -60.21 19.78 63.01
CA GLU A 27 -61.07 20.24 61.91
C GLU A 27 -60.87 21.73 61.60
N ILE A 28 -60.51 22.53 62.61
CA ILE A 28 -60.19 23.95 62.43
C ILE A 28 -59.00 24.12 61.49
N VAL A 29 -57.98 23.27 61.61
CA VAL A 29 -56.82 23.29 60.69
C VAL A 29 -57.31 23.04 59.27
N TYR A 30 -58.11 21.99 59.03
CA TYR A 30 -58.64 21.69 57.70
C TYR A 30 -59.52 22.81 57.13
N GLN A 31 -60.33 23.46 57.95
CA GLN A 31 -61.16 24.59 57.52
C GLN A 31 -60.33 25.84 57.18
N VAL A 32 -59.31 26.14 58.00
CA VAL A 32 -58.36 27.25 57.76
C VAL A 32 -57.58 26.97 56.47
N LEU A 33 -57.05 25.76 56.33
CA LEU A 33 -56.35 25.29 55.14
C LEU A 33 -57.24 25.40 53.89
N ALA A 34 -58.50 24.96 53.94
CA ALA A 34 -59.44 25.09 52.82
C ALA A 34 -59.75 26.54 52.42
N ARG A 35 -59.62 27.51 53.33
CA ARG A 35 -59.91 28.94 53.10
C ARG A 35 -58.72 29.75 52.57
N ILE A 36 -57.47 29.31 52.77
CA ILE A 36 -56.24 30.06 52.41
C ILE A 36 -55.81 29.86 50.94
N THR A 37 -56.76 29.83 49.99
CA THR A 37 -56.50 29.75 48.51
C THR A 37 -55.81 28.44 48.03
N PRO A 38 -55.85 28.09 46.72
CA PRO A 38 -56.28 26.74 46.32
C PRO A 38 -55.17 25.69 46.32
N TRP A 39 -55.45 24.58 47.01
CA TRP A 39 -54.69 23.32 46.99
C TRP A 39 -54.50 22.72 45.59
N GLN A 40 -55.23 23.21 44.59
CA GLN A 40 -55.08 22.84 43.18
C GLN A 40 -53.66 23.11 42.63
N ASN A 41 -52.92 24.04 43.25
CA ASN A 41 -51.54 24.37 42.84
C ASN A 41 -50.46 23.60 43.63
N LEU A 42 -50.85 22.75 44.58
CA LEU A 42 -49.89 21.94 45.34
C LEU A 42 -49.66 20.61 44.64
N ALA A 43 -48.39 20.21 44.56
CA ALA A 43 -48.00 18.92 44.00
C ALA A 43 -48.66 17.79 44.79
N THR A 44 -49.33 16.88 44.07
CA THR A 44 -49.94 15.69 44.62
C THR A 44 -48.92 14.57 44.78
N LYS A 45 -49.29 13.49 45.49
CA LYS A 45 -48.49 12.26 45.54
C LYS A 45 -48.22 11.70 44.14
N GLN A 46 -49.17 11.81 43.22
CA GLN A 46 -49.00 11.35 41.83
C GLN A 46 -47.98 12.21 41.07
N ASP A 47 -47.93 13.52 41.32
CA ASP A 47 -46.92 14.40 40.71
C ASP A 47 -45.51 14.03 41.18
N ILE A 48 -45.36 13.68 42.46
CA ILE A 48 -44.10 13.18 43.02
C ILE A 48 -43.71 11.82 42.40
N GLU A 49 -44.65 10.88 42.24
CA GLU A 49 -44.39 9.59 41.60
C GLU A 49 -44.05 9.72 40.11
N ARG A 50 -44.61 10.72 39.41
CA ARG A 50 -44.23 11.04 38.03
C ARG A 50 -42.83 11.62 37.97
N LEU A 51 -42.51 12.56 38.85
CA LEU A 51 -41.16 13.12 38.95
C LEU A 51 -40.12 12.03 39.23
N ASP A 52 -40.40 11.09 40.13
CA ASP A 52 -39.46 10.01 40.45
C ASP A 52 -39.22 9.08 39.24
N ARG A 53 -40.27 8.76 38.48
CA ARG A 53 -40.14 8.04 37.21
C ARG A 53 -39.28 8.80 36.20
N THR A 54 -39.58 10.08 35.97
CA THR A 54 -38.80 10.92 35.04
C THR A 54 -37.35 11.06 35.49
N ILE A 55 -37.09 11.20 36.79
CA ILE A 55 -35.72 11.25 37.34
C ILE A 55 -34.98 9.93 37.06
N ASN A 56 -35.65 8.79 37.20
CA ASN A 56 -35.03 7.49 36.94
C ASN A 56 -34.78 7.25 35.44
N GLU A 57 -35.68 7.67 34.56
CA GLU A 57 -35.46 7.65 33.11
C GLU A 57 -34.28 8.55 32.71
N ILE A 58 -34.19 9.75 33.27
CA ILE A 58 -33.05 10.67 33.07
C ILE A 58 -31.76 10.01 33.54
N LYS A 59 -31.72 9.42 34.73
CA LYS A 59 -30.53 8.72 35.25
C LYS A 59 -30.07 7.57 34.35
N ASN A 60 -31.01 6.83 33.75
CA ASN A 60 -30.69 5.70 32.88
C ASN A 60 -30.27 6.12 31.46
N THR A 61 -30.66 7.31 31.02
CA THR A 61 -30.34 7.83 29.67
C THR A 61 -29.13 8.76 29.65
N MET A 62 -28.77 9.34 30.79
CA MET A 62 -27.58 10.17 30.92
C MET A 62 -26.31 9.32 31.01
N ALA A 63 -25.24 9.83 30.40
CA ALA A 63 -23.91 9.28 30.58
C ALA A 63 -23.51 9.34 32.07
N THR A 64 -23.01 8.23 32.59
CA THR A 64 -22.50 8.15 33.94
C THR A 64 -21.10 8.78 34.02
N LYS A 65 -20.64 9.04 35.25
CA LYS A 65 -19.25 9.48 35.48
C LYS A 65 -18.23 8.46 34.92
N GLN A 66 -18.55 7.17 34.97
CA GLN A 66 -17.70 6.11 34.44
C GLN A 66 -17.61 6.14 32.91
N ASP A 67 -18.71 6.47 32.22
CA ASP A 67 -18.72 6.61 30.76
C ASP A 67 -17.82 7.76 30.32
N ILE A 68 -17.84 8.87 31.07
CA ILE A 68 -16.96 10.02 30.82
C ILE A 68 -15.49 9.65 31.08
N GLU A 69 -15.18 8.99 32.19
CA GLU A 69 -13.81 8.53 32.50
C GLU A 69 -13.26 7.55 31.46
N ARG A 70 -14.14 6.70 30.88
CA ARG A 70 -13.77 5.80 29.80
C ARG A 70 -13.46 6.56 28.51
N LEU A 71 -14.31 7.52 28.13
CA LEU A 71 -14.08 8.36 26.96
C LEU A 71 -12.80 9.17 27.09
N ASP A 72 -12.48 9.70 28.28
CA ASP A 72 -11.22 10.41 28.52
C ASP A 72 -10.01 9.52 28.28
N LYS A 73 -10.06 8.24 28.71
CA LYS A 73 -8.99 7.27 28.43
C LYS A 73 -8.86 6.96 26.94
N GLU A 74 -9.98 6.71 26.24
CA GLU A 74 -9.99 6.43 24.80
C GLU A 74 -9.49 7.63 23.98
N ILE A 75 -9.83 8.86 24.40
CA ILE A 75 -9.30 10.10 23.81
C ILE A 75 -7.79 10.20 24.04
N GLU A 76 -7.30 9.86 25.22
CA GLU A 76 -5.87 9.92 25.54
C GLU A 76 -5.05 8.89 24.75
N GLU A 77 -5.57 7.68 24.58
CA GLU A 77 -4.97 6.67 23.70
C GLU A 77 -4.96 7.12 22.24
N THR A 78 -6.06 7.71 21.76
CA THR A 78 -6.17 8.25 20.40
C THR A 78 -5.16 9.38 20.18
N LYS A 79 -4.98 10.29 21.15
CA LYS A 79 -3.98 11.37 21.07
C LYS A 79 -2.54 10.85 20.97
N LYS A 80 -2.23 9.69 21.57
CA LYS A 80 -0.88 9.10 21.51
C LYS A 80 -0.53 8.51 20.14
N ILE A 81 -1.52 8.03 19.39
CA ILE A 81 -1.30 7.42 18.07
C ILE A 81 -1.45 8.42 16.92
N MET A 82 -2.08 9.56 17.15
CA MET A 82 -2.20 10.62 16.16
C MET A 82 -0.89 11.42 16.09
N ALA A 83 -0.38 11.60 14.87
CA ALA A 83 0.75 12.49 14.63
C ALA A 83 0.41 13.89 15.13
N THR A 84 1.22 14.40 16.04
CA THR A 84 1.15 15.76 16.54
C THR A 84 1.49 16.74 15.40
N LYS A 85 1.01 17.98 15.52
CA LYS A 85 1.40 19.05 14.57
C LYS A 85 2.91 19.23 14.48
N GLN A 86 3.63 18.92 15.56
CA GLN A 86 5.08 19.00 15.60
C GLN A 86 5.74 17.89 14.78
N GLU A 87 5.30 16.64 14.90
CA GLU A 87 5.79 15.52 14.09
C GLU A 87 5.51 15.72 12.59
N LEU A 88 4.35 16.30 12.25
CA LEU A 88 4.02 16.69 10.88
C LEU A 88 4.96 17.78 10.34
N GLU A 89 5.32 18.77 11.17
CA GLU A 89 6.27 19.82 10.78
C GLU A 89 7.71 19.28 10.67
N GLU A 90 8.10 18.33 11.52
CA GLU A 90 9.39 17.64 11.42
C GLU A 90 9.48 16.82 10.12
N ILE A 91 8.45 16.05 9.76
CA ILE A 91 8.40 15.34 8.47
C ILE A 91 8.51 16.33 7.30
N LYS A 92 7.82 17.47 7.38
CA LYS A 92 7.89 18.51 6.35
C LYS A 92 9.28 19.16 6.24
N ASN A 93 10.03 19.25 7.33
CA ASN A 93 11.40 19.76 7.34
C ASN A 93 12.43 18.73 6.85
N VAL A 94 12.17 17.43 7.03
CA VAL A 94 13.06 16.35 6.54
C VAL A 94 12.77 16.00 5.08
N MET A 95 11.53 16.20 4.61
CA MET A 95 11.18 16.03 3.22
C MET A 95 11.72 17.17 2.37
N ALA A 96 12.44 16.82 1.31
CA ALA A 96 12.86 17.79 0.30
C ALA A 96 11.62 18.49 -0.29
N THR A 97 11.57 19.81 -0.13
CA THR A 97 10.51 20.62 -0.72
C THR A 97 10.71 20.73 -2.23
N LYS A 98 9.66 21.16 -2.94
CA LYS A 98 9.75 21.44 -4.37
C LYS A 98 10.77 22.54 -4.69
N GLU A 99 11.09 23.40 -3.73
CA GLU A 99 12.15 24.42 -3.82
C GLU A 99 13.54 23.77 -3.71
N ASP A 100 13.74 22.84 -2.77
CA ASP A 100 15.02 22.13 -2.58
C ASP A 100 15.40 21.31 -3.83
N LEU A 101 14.40 20.75 -4.52
CA LEU A 101 14.58 20.02 -5.78
C LEU A 101 14.89 20.93 -6.98
N LYS A 102 14.56 22.24 -6.94
CA LYS A 102 14.89 23.16 -8.05
C LYS A 102 16.39 23.43 -8.16
N GLY A 103 17.16 23.19 -7.09
CA GLY A 103 18.60 23.41 -7.04
C GLY A 103 19.47 22.18 -7.35
N MET A 104 18.91 20.97 -7.40
CA MET A 104 19.70 19.74 -7.61
C MET A 104 20.13 19.51 -9.06
N ALA A 105 19.52 20.23 -10.02
CA ALA A 105 19.98 20.26 -11.40
C ALA A 105 19.55 21.58 -12.05
N THR A 106 20.47 22.54 -12.14
CA THR A 106 20.24 23.73 -12.96
C THR A 106 20.33 23.38 -14.45
N LYS A 107 19.78 24.25 -15.31
CA LYS A 107 19.93 24.11 -16.76
C LYS A 107 21.40 24.13 -17.21
N GLU A 108 22.32 24.60 -16.37
CA GLU A 108 23.76 24.57 -16.60
C GLU A 108 24.40 23.26 -16.16
N ASP A 109 23.96 22.64 -15.06
CA ASP A 109 24.40 21.29 -14.67
C ASP A 109 24.04 20.26 -15.75
N LEU A 110 22.84 20.39 -16.34
CA LEU A 110 22.40 19.62 -17.50
C LEU A 110 23.18 19.91 -18.80
N LYS A 111 23.91 21.04 -18.91
CA LYS A 111 24.80 21.29 -20.06
C LYS A 111 26.13 20.56 -19.92
N THR A 112 26.57 20.27 -18.68
CA THR A 112 27.78 19.48 -18.42
C THR A 112 27.51 17.96 -18.47
N MET A 113 26.25 17.54 -18.36
CA MET A 113 25.84 16.18 -18.68
C MET A 113 25.59 16.04 -20.18
N ALA A 114 26.43 15.26 -20.86
CA ALA A 114 26.34 14.83 -22.25
C ALA A 114 25.52 15.75 -23.19
N THR A 115 26.21 16.66 -23.86
CA THR A 115 25.63 17.47 -24.94
C THR A 115 25.06 16.59 -26.05
N LYS A 116 24.22 17.18 -26.92
CA LYS A 116 23.72 16.50 -28.13
C LYS A 116 24.86 15.98 -29.03
N GLU A 117 26.07 16.51 -28.88
CA GLU A 117 27.28 16.04 -29.56
C GLU A 117 27.94 14.85 -28.83
N ASP A 118 27.93 14.81 -27.50
CA ASP A 118 28.38 13.65 -26.72
C ASP A 118 27.49 12.41 -26.96
N LEU A 119 26.18 12.62 -27.15
CA LEU A 119 25.23 11.55 -27.49
C LEU A 119 25.29 11.11 -28.96
N LYS A 120 25.82 11.95 -29.87
CA LYS A 120 25.95 11.61 -31.30
C LYS A 120 26.91 10.44 -31.54
N GLY A 121 27.75 10.09 -30.56
CA GLY A 121 28.66 8.94 -30.61
C GLY A 121 28.21 7.71 -29.80
N MET A 122 27.11 7.77 -29.03
CA MET A 122 26.71 6.66 -28.16
C MET A 122 25.64 5.74 -28.77
N ALA A 123 24.84 6.24 -29.71
CA ALA A 123 24.01 5.43 -30.59
C ALA A 123 23.51 6.28 -31.77
N THR A 124 24.01 6.00 -32.97
CA THR A 124 23.52 6.52 -34.25
C THR A 124 22.15 5.90 -34.60
N LYS A 125 21.44 6.48 -35.58
CA LYS A 125 20.25 5.81 -36.17
C LYS A 125 20.61 4.46 -36.80
N GLU A 126 21.88 4.22 -37.15
CA GLU A 126 22.41 2.90 -37.48
C GLU A 126 22.45 1.97 -36.25
N ASP A 127 22.89 2.44 -35.08
CA ASP A 127 22.97 1.63 -33.84
C ASP A 127 21.59 1.20 -33.28
N LEU A 128 20.52 1.89 -33.67
CA LEU A 128 19.14 1.48 -33.40
C LEU A 128 18.55 0.57 -34.50
N LYS A 129 19.15 0.53 -35.69
CA LYS A 129 18.82 -0.43 -36.77
C LYS A 129 19.54 -1.77 -36.59
N THR A 130 20.63 -1.82 -35.82
CA THR A 130 21.38 -3.03 -35.46
C THR A 130 20.77 -3.80 -34.28
N MET A 131 19.77 -3.23 -33.61
CA MET A 131 18.89 -4.01 -32.74
C MET A 131 18.04 -4.96 -33.59
N ALA A 132 17.83 -6.20 -33.13
CA ALA A 132 16.98 -7.15 -33.86
C ALA A 132 15.66 -6.46 -34.21
N THR A 133 15.37 -6.39 -35.50
CA THR A 133 14.22 -5.64 -35.97
C THR A 133 12.95 -6.29 -35.47
N LYS A 134 11.84 -5.54 -35.41
CA LYS A 134 10.53 -6.15 -35.14
C LYS A 134 10.22 -7.32 -36.07
N GLU A 135 10.80 -7.32 -37.28
CA GLU A 135 10.64 -8.41 -38.24
C GLU A 135 11.48 -9.65 -37.86
N ASP A 136 12.71 -9.45 -37.41
CA ASP A 136 13.55 -10.53 -36.86
C ASP A 136 12.87 -11.24 -35.68
N LEU A 137 12.27 -10.46 -34.76
CA LEU A 137 11.50 -10.99 -33.63
C LEU A 137 10.26 -11.76 -34.06
N LYS A 138 9.50 -11.23 -35.03
CA LYS A 138 8.33 -11.92 -35.59
C LYS A 138 8.69 -13.20 -36.31
N ARG A 139 9.84 -13.25 -36.99
CA ARG A 139 10.34 -14.48 -37.62
C ARG A 139 10.65 -15.52 -36.55
N LEU A 140 11.35 -15.14 -35.48
CA LEU A 140 11.61 -16.05 -34.35
C LEU A 140 10.33 -16.57 -33.72
N GLU A 141 9.35 -15.70 -33.48
CA GLU A 141 8.03 -16.09 -32.96
C GLU A 141 7.31 -17.08 -33.90
N THR A 142 7.27 -16.80 -35.20
CA THR A 142 6.65 -17.69 -36.20
C THR A 142 7.32 -19.06 -36.23
N ILE A 143 8.65 -19.08 -36.13
CA ILE A 143 9.47 -20.30 -36.11
C ILE A 143 9.20 -21.10 -34.82
N ILE A 144 9.17 -20.43 -33.66
CA ILE A 144 8.88 -21.05 -32.37
C ILE A 144 7.46 -21.61 -32.35
N THR A 145 6.46 -20.93 -32.91
CA THR A 145 5.09 -21.46 -33.03
C THR A 145 5.03 -22.70 -33.93
N GLY A 146 5.74 -22.68 -35.07
CA GLY A 146 5.82 -23.82 -35.98
C GLY A 146 6.48 -25.06 -35.36
N LEU A 147 7.45 -24.87 -34.46
CA LEU A 147 8.04 -25.95 -33.66
C LEU A 147 7.20 -26.32 -32.43
N GLY A 148 6.67 -25.36 -31.68
CA GLY A 148 5.90 -25.60 -30.46
C GLY A 148 4.74 -26.57 -30.69
N ALA A 149 4.11 -26.50 -31.87
CA ALA A 149 3.06 -27.43 -32.30
C ALA A 149 3.54 -28.90 -32.52
N ARG A 150 4.83 -29.13 -32.73
CA ARG A 150 5.43 -30.46 -32.98
C ARG A 150 6.20 -31.04 -31.78
N TRP A 151 6.46 -30.25 -30.75
CA TRP A 151 7.48 -30.51 -29.73
C TRP A 151 6.98 -30.83 -28.32
N GLY A 152 5.67 -31.06 -28.14
CA GLY A 152 5.05 -31.36 -26.83
C GLY A 152 5.55 -32.61 -26.09
N ILE A 153 6.70 -33.21 -26.46
CA ILE A 153 7.18 -34.51 -25.95
C ILE A 153 8.72 -34.60 -25.73
N MET A 154 9.54 -33.53 -25.64
CA MET A 154 11.02 -33.73 -25.52
C MET A 154 11.80 -32.85 -24.50
N ASN A 155 13.01 -33.33 -24.18
CA ASN A 155 14.01 -32.76 -23.26
C ASN A 155 14.64 -31.45 -23.78
N GLU A 156 15.28 -30.70 -22.88
CA GLU A 156 15.86 -29.38 -23.17
C GLU A 156 16.92 -29.41 -24.29
N ASP A 157 17.76 -30.45 -24.35
CA ASP A 157 18.82 -30.58 -25.35
C ASP A 157 18.27 -30.67 -26.78
N SER A 158 17.19 -31.43 -26.96
CA SER A 158 16.57 -31.55 -28.27
C SER A 158 15.95 -30.22 -28.68
N PHE A 159 15.29 -29.52 -27.74
CA PHE A 159 14.71 -28.20 -28.01
C PHE A 159 15.79 -27.19 -28.43
N ARG A 160 16.92 -27.18 -27.72
CA ARG A 160 18.09 -26.37 -28.05
C ARG A 160 18.63 -26.68 -29.45
N GLN A 161 18.77 -27.96 -29.82
CA GLN A 161 19.20 -28.36 -31.16
C GLN A 161 18.23 -27.87 -32.24
N GLY A 162 16.92 -28.06 -32.05
CA GLY A 162 15.90 -27.61 -33.00
C GLY A 162 15.92 -26.11 -33.24
N ILE A 163 16.06 -25.30 -32.17
CA ILE A 163 16.19 -23.85 -32.29
C ILE A 163 17.53 -23.47 -32.96
N GLY A 164 18.64 -24.12 -32.58
CA GLY A 164 19.95 -23.87 -33.17
C GLY A 164 20.00 -24.10 -34.68
N GLU A 165 19.40 -25.19 -35.17
CA GLU A 165 19.30 -25.47 -36.61
C GLU A 165 18.46 -24.41 -37.35
N LEU A 166 17.35 -23.96 -36.75
CA LEU A 166 16.47 -22.98 -37.38
C LEU A 166 17.07 -21.58 -37.42
N LEU A 167 17.74 -21.18 -36.33
CA LEU A 167 18.52 -19.94 -36.29
C LEU A 167 19.58 -19.96 -37.40
N SER A 168 20.33 -21.06 -37.51
CA SER A 168 21.33 -21.25 -38.56
C SER A 168 20.73 -21.13 -39.97
N ASN A 169 19.59 -21.77 -40.22
CA ASN A 169 18.87 -21.71 -41.51
C ASN A 169 18.30 -20.33 -41.83
N SER A 170 18.02 -19.51 -40.82
CA SER A 170 17.57 -18.12 -40.98
C SER A 170 18.72 -17.12 -41.21
N GLY A 171 19.96 -17.61 -41.33
CA GLY A 171 21.17 -16.81 -41.54
C GLY A 171 21.81 -16.28 -40.25
N TRP A 172 21.37 -16.75 -39.07
CA TRP A 172 21.95 -16.36 -37.80
C TRP A 172 23.09 -17.31 -37.45
N LYS A 173 24.33 -16.80 -37.36
CA LYS A 173 25.46 -17.59 -36.85
C LYS A 173 25.39 -17.65 -35.33
N VAL A 174 24.99 -18.80 -34.79
CA VAL A 174 25.07 -19.10 -33.37
C VAL A 174 26.43 -19.73 -33.08
N SER A 175 27.25 -19.06 -32.29
CA SER A 175 28.49 -19.60 -31.71
C SER A 175 28.18 -20.14 -30.33
N ARG A 176 28.56 -21.40 -30.07
CA ARG A 176 28.48 -21.97 -28.73
C ARG A 176 29.83 -21.85 -28.04
N GLU A 177 29.82 -21.30 -26.83
CA GLU A 177 31.00 -21.15 -26.00
C GLU A 177 30.72 -21.63 -24.59
N VAL A 178 31.76 -22.17 -23.93
CA VAL A 178 31.71 -22.56 -22.52
C VAL A 178 32.81 -21.81 -21.78
N LEU A 179 32.45 -21.13 -20.70
CA LEU A 179 33.38 -20.39 -19.85
C LEU A 179 33.29 -20.92 -18.42
N TYR A 180 34.43 -21.23 -17.82
CA TYR A 180 34.46 -21.70 -16.44
C TYR A 180 34.47 -20.52 -15.46
N ASP A 181 33.41 -20.39 -14.66
CA ASP A 181 33.28 -19.42 -13.59
C ASP A 181 33.86 -19.97 -12.30
N ARG A 182 35.12 -19.63 -12.01
CA ARG A 182 35.81 -20.05 -10.78
C ARG A 182 35.22 -19.42 -9.51
N SER A 183 34.53 -18.29 -9.64
CA SER A 183 34.02 -17.53 -8.49
C SER A 183 32.63 -17.97 -8.05
N GLY A 184 31.92 -18.70 -8.91
CA GLY A 184 30.50 -19.00 -8.71
C GLY A 184 29.62 -17.75 -8.79
N TYR A 185 30.02 -16.73 -9.54
CA TYR A 185 29.19 -15.54 -9.77
C TYR A 185 27.85 -15.88 -10.43
N VAL A 186 27.84 -16.79 -11.41
CA VAL A 186 26.63 -17.10 -12.18
C VAL A 186 25.66 -18.01 -11.42
N TYR A 187 26.15 -19.16 -10.94
CA TYR A 187 25.34 -20.22 -10.34
C TYR A 187 25.52 -20.36 -8.83
N ASP A 188 26.16 -19.38 -8.18
CA ASP A 188 26.47 -19.39 -6.75
C ASP A 188 27.46 -20.50 -6.31
N GLU A 189 28.06 -21.21 -7.28
CA GLU A 189 29.15 -22.18 -7.11
C GLU A 189 30.04 -22.28 -8.37
N PRO A 190 31.32 -22.70 -8.25
CA PRO A 190 32.20 -22.80 -9.41
C PRO A 190 31.67 -23.79 -10.47
N SER A 191 31.45 -23.31 -11.69
CA SER A 191 30.70 -24.05 -12.71
C SER A 191 31.10 -23.68 -14.13
N ASP A 192 30.88 -24.60 -15.06
CA ASP A 192 30.89 -24.31 -16.49
C ASP A 192 29.61 -23.53 -16.85
N VAL A 193 29.78 -22.41 -17.56
CA VAL A 193 28.68 -21.57 -18.02
C VAL A 193 28.63 -21.62 -19.54
N GLU A 194 27.52 -22.12 -20.06
CA GLU A 194 27.28 -22.25 -21.50
C GLU A 194 26.62 -20.99 -22.08
N TYR A 195 27.09 -20.59 -23.26
CA TYR A 195 26.67 -19.40 -23.98
C TYR A 195 26.33 -19.75 -25.43
N ASP A 196 25.12 -19.42 -25.86
CA ASP A 196 24.77 -19.36 -27.28
C ASP A 196 24.78 -17.88 -27.70
N ILE A 197 25.79 -17.50 -28.52
CA ILE A 197 26.06 -16.11 -28.90
C ILE A 197 25.81 -15.95 -30.40
N VAL A 198 25.10 -14.89 -30.78
CA VAL A 198 24.96 -14.49 -32.17
C VAL A 198 25.73 -13.20 -32.40
N ILE A 199 26.61 -13.20 -33.41
CA ILE A 199 27.28 -12.00 -33.88
C ILE A 199 26.70 -11.65 -35.25
N LYS A 200 26.01 -10.52 -35.32
CA LYS A 200 25.42 -9.99 -36.55
C LYS A 200 25.72 -8.50 -36.66
N ASP A 201 26.35 -8.09 -37.74
CA ASP A 201 26.67 -6.68 -38.04
C ASP A 201 27.38 -5.95 -36.89
N GLY A 202 28.31 -6.63 -36.21
CA GLY A 202 29.07 -6.09 -35.08
C GLY A 202 28.34 -6.09 -33.74
N SER A 203 27.05 -6.45 -33.70
CA SER A 203 26.29 -6.59 -32.46
C SER A 203 26.44 -7.99 -31.87
N VAL A 204 26.75 -8.05 -30.58
CA VAL A 204 26.81 -9.29 -29.80
C VAL A 204 25.47 -9.50 -29.12
N ILE A 205 24.82 -10.59 -29.46
CA ILE A 205 23.51 -10.98 -28.96
C ILE A 205 23.68 -12.26 -28.14
N LEU A 206 23.30 -12.22 -26.87
CA LEU A 206 23.20 -13.41 -26.04
C LEU A 206 21.83 -14.04 -26.24
N VAL A 207 21.78 -15.34 -26.53
CA VAL A 207 20.54 -16.09 -26.67
C VAL A 207 20.51 -17.19 -25.61
N GLU A 208 19.56 -17.13 -24.69
CA GLU A 208 19.28 -18.21 -23.76
C GLU A 208 18.12 -19.03 -24.30
N ILE A 209 18.36 -20.31 -24.56
CA ILE A 209 17.32 -21.23 -25.01
C ILE A 209 16.94 -22.14 -23.84
N THR A 210 15.70 -22.04 -23.35
CA THR A 210 15.18 -22.86 -22.25
C THR A 210 13.85 -23.50 -22.63
N SER A 211 13.64 -24.73 -22.16
CA SER A 211 12.37 -25.45 -22.34
C SER A 211 11.21 -24.84 -21.54
N SER A 212 11.53 -24.12 -20.46
CA SER A 212 10.55 -23.43 -19.63
C SER A 212 11.21 -22.32 -18.83
N LEU A 213 10.69 -21.10 -18.96
CA LEU A 213 11.19 -19.95 -18.23
C LEU A 213 10.44 -19.77 -16.92
N LYS A 214 11.15 -19.72 -15.80
CA LYS A 214 10.63 -19.34 -14.48
C LYS A 214 11.11 -17.94 -14.12
N ARG A 215 10.39 -17.28 -13.22
CA ARG A 215 10.78 -15.96 -12.70
C ARG A 215 12.17 -15.96 -12.04
N GLY A 216 12.52 -17.06 -11.38
CA GLY A 216 13.82 -17.22 -10.72
C GLY A 216 15.02 -17.32 -11.67
N ASP A 217 14.79 -17.54 -12.97
CA ASP A 217 15.87 -17.71 -13.94
C ASP A 217 16.40 -16.35 -14.46
N LEU A 218 15.58 -15.29 -14.40
CA LEU A 218 15.94 -13.95 -14.91
C LEU A 218 17.20 -13.37 -14.25
N PRO A 219 17.38 -13.43 -12.91
CA PRO A 219 18.64 -13.03 -12.27
C PRO A 219 19.83 -13.83 -12.78
N THR A 220 19.69 -15.15 -12.94
CA THR A 220 20.77 -16.01 -13.47
C THR A 220 21.16 -15.62 -14.88
N ILE A 221 20.19 -15.39 -15.77
CA ILE A 221 20.44 -14.93 -17.15
C ILE A 221 21.16 -13.57 -17.16
N LYS A 222 20.78 -12.65 -16.27
CA LYS A 222 21.48 -11.38 -16.10
C LYS A 222 22.93 -11.58 -15.65
N ARG A 223 23.17 -12.46 -14.67
CA ARG A 223 24.53 -12.78 -14.20
C ARG A 223 25.36 -13.46 -15.31
N LYS A 224 24.76 -14.34 -16.11
CA LYS A 224 25.41 -14.91 -17.30
C LYS A 224 25.89 -13.82 -18.24
N LYS A 225 25.04 -12.84 -18.57
CA LYS A 225 25.42 -11.68 -19.41
C LYS A 225 26.60 -10.92 -18.81
N GLU A 226 26.50 -10.50 -17.56
CA GLU A 226 27.54 -9.69 -16.89
C GLU A 226 28.87 -10.43 -16.79
N PHE A 227 28.84 -11.73 -16.49
CA PHE A 227 30.04 -12.58 -16.48
C PHE A 227 30.69 -12.66 -17.85
N TYR A 228 29.90 -12.86 -18.90
CA TYR A 228 30.41 -12.91 -20.28
C TYR A 228 31.06 -11.59 -20.69
N GLU A 229 30.39 -10.46 -20.45
CA GLU A 229 30.93 -9.12 -20.73
C GLU A 229 32.27 -8.89 -20.03
N LYS A 230 32.36 -9.28 -18.76
CA LYS A 230 33.57 -9.14 -17.95
C LYS A 230 34.73 -10.01 -18.45
N VAL A 231 34.48 -11.29 -18.75
CA VAL A 231 35.53 -12.24 -19.16
C VAL A 231 36.03 -11.93 -20.57
N LYS A 232 35.13 -11.59 -21.49
CA LYS A 232 35.46 -11.33 -22.89
C LYS A 232 35.85 -9.88 -23.17
N ASN A 233 35.65 -8.98 -22.20
CA ASN A 233 35.87 -7.54 -22.34
C ASN A 233 35.13 -6.95 -23.56
N ILE A 234 33.89 -7.37 -23.74
CA ILE A 234 32.97 -6.91 -24.77
C ILE A 234 31.63 -6.53 -24.14
N LYS A 235 30.83 -5.76 -24.87
CA LYS A 235 29.46 -5.43 -24.46
C LYS A 235 28.48 -6.34 -25.18
N VAL A 236 27.56 -6.95 -24.44
CA VAL A 236 26.40 -7.67 -24.98
C VAL A 236 25.30 -6.65 -25.22
N ASN A 237 24.97 -6.45 -26.50
CA ASN A 237 24.02 -5.44 -26.94
C ASN A 237 22.57 -5.83 -26.61
N LEU A 238 22.24 -7.12 -26.74
CA LEU A 238 20.89 -7.65 -26.56
C LEU A 238 20.94 -9.02 -25.87
N VAL A 239 19.92 -9.29 -25.06
CA VAL A 239 19.69 -10.60 -24.45
C VAL A 239 18.31 -11.09 -24.85
N TYR A 240 18.26 -12.21 -25.57
CA TYR A 240 17.03 -12.92 -25.89
C TYR A 240 16.88 -14.17 -25.05
N VAL A 241 15.68 -14.42 -24.56
CA VAL A 241 15.29 -15.70 -23.99
C VAL A 241 14.28 -16.34 -24.93
N VAL A 242 14.64 -17.48 -25.50
CA VAL A 242 13.78 -18.28 -26.38
C VAL A 242 13.20 -19.42 -25.57
N THR A 243 11.88 -19.43 -25.40
CA THR A 243 11.18 -20.45 -24.62
C THR A 243 9.82 -20.77 -25.24
N PRO A 244 9.36 -22.04 -25.21
CA PRO A 244 8.00 -22.36 -25.62
C PRO A 244 6.96 -21.96 -24.56
N PHE A 245 7.37 -21.80 -23.29
CA PHE A 245 6.46 -21.59 -22.18
C PHE A 245 7.07 -20.81 -21.01
N ILE A 246 6.26 -19.96 -20.37
CA ILE A 246 6.62 -19.26 -19.12
C ILE A 246 5.89 -19.94 -17.97
N HIS A 247 6.62 -20.65 -17.11
CA HIS A 247 6.08 -21.36 -15.95
C HIS A 247 5.99 -20.44 -14.72
N ASP A 248 5.04 -19.50 -14.79
CA ASP A 248 4.68 -18.59 -13.70
C ASP A 248 3.16 -18.37 -13.70
N ARG A 249 2.58 -18.11 -12.52
CA ARG A 249 1.15 -17.76 -12.38
C ARG A 249 0.80 -16.46 -13.13
N TYR A 250 1.78 -15.57 -13.33
CA TYR A 250 1.61 -14.26 -13.94
C TYR A 250 2.67 -14.04 -15.05
N PRO A 251 2.53 -14.67 -16.22
CA PRO A 251 3.54 -14.62 -17.29
C PRO A 251 3.82 -13.19 -17.78
N GLU A 252 2.81 -12.33 -17.85
CA GLU A 252 2.99 -10.92 -18.22
C GLU A 252 3.87 -10.13 -17.23
N ARG A 253 3.85 -10.50 -15.94
CA ARG A 253 4.75 -9.89 -14.95
C ARG A 253 6.20 -10.33 -15.17
N VAL A 254 6.41 -11.59 -15.55
CA VAL A 254 7.75 -12.11 -15.88
C VAL A 254 8.32 -11.36 -17.08
N LYS A 255 7.50 -11.07 -18.10
CA LYS A 255 7.93 -10.23 -19.24
C LYS A 255 8.29 -8.81 -18.85
N ALA A 256 7.46 -8.17 -18.02
CA ALA A 256 7.75 -6.82 -17.55
C ALA A 256 9.08 -6.79 -16.77
N MET A 257 9.29 -7.74 -15.86
CA MET A 257 10.55 -7.89 -15.12
C MET A 257 11.75 -8.13 -16.04
N ALA A 258 11.62 -9.02 -17.03
CA ALA A 258 12.67 -9.29 -17.99
C ALA A 258 13.04 -8.01 -18.77
N LYS A 259 12.04 -7.25 -19.22
CA LYS A 259 12.23 -6.00 -19.95
C LYS A 259 12.96 -4.95 -19.11
N ASP A 260 12.62 -4.80 -17.83
CA ASP A 260 13.32 -3.91 -16.90
C ASP A 260 14.80 -4.32 -16.70
N MET A 261 15.12 -5.60 -16.91
CA MET A 261 16.48 -6.15 -16.86
C MET A 261 17.20 -6.11 -18.21
N GLY A 262 16.58 -5.57 -19.26
CA GLY A 262 17.12 -5.55 -20.63
C GLY A 262 17.12 -6.92 -21.32
N ILE A 263 16.20 -7.80 -20.91
CA ILE A 263 16.00 -9.15 -21.45
C ILE A 263 14.69 -9.18 -22.23
N GLU A 264 14.75 -9.60 -23.49
CA GLU A 264 13.58 -9.77 -24.35
C GLU A 264 13.20 -11.25 -24.41
N ILE A 265 11.95 -11.57 -24.03
CA ILE A 265 11.45 -12.94 -24.06
C ILE A 265 10.71 -13.19 -25.38
N ILE A 266 11.14 -14.21 -26.11
CA ILE A 266 10.49 -14.72 -27.31
C ILE A 266 9.82 -16.04 -26.96
N TYR A 267 8.50 -16.06 -27.02
CA TYR A 267 7.66 -17.22 -26.77
C TYR A 267 6.42 -17.15 -27.66
N PRO A 268 5.72 -18.27 -27.94
CA PRO A 268 4.54 -18.24 -28.79
C PRO A 268 3.45 -17.36 -28.18
N SER A 269 3.07 -16.27 -28.86
CA SER A 269 1.82 -15.57 -28.56
C SER A 269 0.66 -16.46 -29.01
N SER A 270 -0.21 -16.83 -28.08
CA SER A 270 -1.49 -17.47 -28.40
C SER A 270 -2.41 -16.54 -29.18
#